data_AF-A0A7S2TGS7-F1
#
_entry.id   AF-A0A7S2TGS7-F1
#
_cell.length_a   1.000
_cell.length_b   1.000
_cell.length_c   1.000
_cell.angle_alpha   90.00
_cell.angle_beta   90.00
_cell.angle_gamma   90.00
#
_symmetry.space_group_name_H-M   'P 1'
#
loop_
_entity.id
_entity.type
_entity.pdbx_description
1 polymer ?
#
loop_
_entity_poly.entity_id
_entity_poly.type
_entity_poly.pdbx_seq_one_letter_code
_entity_poly.pdbx_strand_id
1 'polypeptide(L)'
;NGTFSASGGACPWHPWQFAMMTILSIEFGIFYGPILWALNIYEAFGNWEWSAYGAYHGIVFALLMYIEVKDPSVDVSSVKLPHPFRCSICNSWYKSGHRKHCYSCNKCVVGFDHHCRYLNQCVGRANYRPWVTFMMMAMLLLLLHLVSTVACFVFLFVHPSGPTRERVDDYVGECLFCALGGIAVTVQATAVYFLADLL
;
A
#
# COMPACT_ATOMS: atom_id res chain seq x y z
N ASN A 1 -7.72 24.14 24.17
CA ASN A 1 -8.35 24.07 22.84
C ASN A 1 -7.36 23.50 21.85
N GLY A 2 -7.22 22.17 21.80
CA GLY A 2 -6.40 21.51 20.79
C GLY A 2 -7.24 21.37 19.53
N THR A 3 -6.94 22.14 18.49
CA THR A 3 -7.46 21.90 17.16
C THR A 3 -6.96 20.52 16.71
N PHE A 4 -7.87 19.63 16.34
CA PHE A 4 -7.50 18.37 15.70
C PHE A 4 -6.82 18.71 14.38
N SER A 5 -5.61 18.20 14.16
CA SER A 5 -4.98 18.23 12.84
C SER A 5 -5.81 17.33 11.91
N ALA A 6 -6.14 17.82 10.71
CA ALA A 6 -6.83 17.03 9.70
C ALA A 6 -5.99 15.77 9.43
N SER A 7 -6.52 14.59 9.79
CA SER A 7 -5.85 13.30 9.66
C SER A 7 -6.74 12.29 8.95
N GLY A 8 -6.13 11.41 8.17
CA GLY A 8 -6.80 10.43 7.33
C GLY A 8 -7.65 11.09 6.24
N GLY A 9 -8.87 10.59 6.06
CA GLY A 9 -9.79 11.02 5.00
C GLY A 9 -10.38 12.44 5.15
N ALA A 10 -9.85 13.26 6.07
CA ALA A 10 -10.30 14.64 6.25
C ALA A 10 -9.83 15.53 5.08
N CYS A 11 -10.70 16.42 4.59
CA CYS A 11 -10.36 17.38 3.55
C CYS A 11 -9.77 18.69 4.13
N PRO A 12 -8.83 19.36 3.43
CA PRO A 12 -8.21 18.91 2.17
C PRO A 12 -7.26 17.73 2.41
N TRP A 13 -7.20 16.81 1.44
CA TRP A 13 -6.30 15.66 1.52
C TRP A 13 -4.84 16.10 1.49
N HIS A 14 -4.00 15.38 2.21
CA HIS A 14 -2.58 15.65 2.27
C HIS A 14 -1.91 15.28 0.92
N PRO A 15 -0.92 16.03 0.42
CA PRO A 15 -0.18 15.69 -0.81
C PRO A 15 0.34 14.25 -0.86
N TRP A 16 0.72 13.68 0.28
CA TRP A 16 1.16 12.27 0.39
C TRP A 16 0.06 11.25 0.13
N GLN A 17 -1.20 11.55 0.46
CA GLN A 17 -2.34 10.69 0.13
C GLN A 17 -2.56 10.68 -1.38
N PHE A 18 -2.49 11.85 -2.03
CA PHE A 18 -2.54 11.93 -3.49
C PHE A 18 -1.39 11.18 -4.14
N ALA A 19 -0.15 11.38 -3.66
CA ALA A 19 1.01 10.66 -4.15
C ALA A 19 0.82 9.14 -4.04
N MET A 20 0.31 8.65 -2.91
CA MET A 20 0.01 7.23 -2.70
C MET A 20 -1.06 6.72 -3.68
N MET A 21 -2.19 7.42 -3.84
CA MET A 21 -3.23 7.02 -4.80
C MET A 21 -2.70 7.02 -6.23
N THR A 22 -1.91 8.03 -6.61
CA THR A 22 -1.31 8.14 -7.93
C THR A 22 -0.32 7.01 -8.18
N ILE A 23 0.55 6.70 -7.22
CA ILE A 23 1.48 5.56 -7.30
C ILE A 23 0.69 4.28 -7.53
N LEU A 24 -0.28 3.95 -6.67
CA LEU A 24 -1.08 2.73 -6.81
C LEU A 24 -1.82 2.67 -8.17
N SER A 25 -2.28 3.81 -8.68
CA SER A 25 -2.96 3.88 -9.98
C SER A 25 -2.01 3.76 -11.18
N ILE A 26 -0.77 4.24 -11.06
CA ILE A 26 0.26 4.09 -12.09
C ILE A 26 0.74 2.63 -12.13
N GLU A 27 0.96 2.01 -10.96
CA GLU A 27 1.26 0.59 -10.84
C GLU A 27 0.20 -0.28 -11.52
N PHE A 28 -1.09 0.12 -11.43
CA PHE A 28 -2.18 -0.53 -12.15
C PHE A 28 -1.96 -0.57 -13.67
N GLY A 29 -1.68 0.59 -14.27
CA GLY A 29 -1.64 0.74 -15.73
C GLY A 29 -0.35 0.26 -16.38
N ILE A 30 0.79 0.38 -15.69
CA ILE A 30 2.12 0.12 -16.25
C ILE A 30 2.45 -1.36 -16.33
N PHE A 31 2.05 -2.16 -15.34
CA PHE A 31 2.58 -3.52 -15.20
C PHE A 31 1.79 -4.58 -15.96
N TYR A 32 0.46 -4.51 -15.92
CA TYR A 32 -0.35 -5.65 -16.37
C TYR A 32 -0.82 -5.56 -17.83
N GLY A 33 -0.91 -4.37 -18.41
CA GLY A 33 -1.27 -4.22 -19.83
C GLY A 33 -0.15 -4.66 -20.78
N PRO A 34 1.07 -4.09 -20.66
CA PRO A 34 2.17 -4.41 -21.57
C PRO A 34 2.75 -5.82 -21.37
N ILE A 35 2.89 -6.33 -20.14
CA ILE A 35 3.51 -7.66 -19.91
C ILE A 35 2.66 -8.81 -20.47
N LEU A 36 1.36 -8.81 -20.17
CA LEU A 36 0.45 -9.87 -20.63
C LEU A 36 0.31 -9.85 -22.15
N TRP A 37 0.38 -8.65 -22.74
CA TRP A 37 0.41 -8.46 -24.18
C TRP A 37 1.73 -8.92 -24.81
N ALA A 38 2.88 -8.53 -24.24
CA ALA A 38 4.22 -8.88 -24.72
C ALA A 38 4.51 -10.38 -24.67
N LEU A 39 4.01 -11.08 -23.65
CA LEU A 39 4.14 -12.53 -23.53
C LEU A 39 3.08 -13.32 -24.32
N ASN A 40 2.19 -12.64 -25.05
CA ASN A 40 1.07 -13.23 -25.79
C ASN A 40 0.23 -14.20 -24.94
N ILE A 41 0.15 -13.96 -23.63
CA ILE A 41 -0.62 -14.80 -22.70
C ILE A 41 -2.12 -14.49 -22.79
N TYR A 42 -2.48 -13.38 -23.45
CA TYR A 42 -3.86 -12.98 -23.69
C TYR A 42 -4.69 -14.10 -24.34
N GLU A 43 -4.09 -14.94 -25.21
CA GLU A 43 -4.78 -16.07 -25.84
C GLU A 43 -4.98 -17.25 -24.89
N ALA A 44 -4.09 -17.42 -23.91
CA ALA A 44 -4.12 -18.54 -22.96
C ALA A 44 -5.12 -18.30 -21.82
N PHE A 45 -5.37 -17.04 -21.46
CA PHE A 45 -6.23 -16.70 -20.33
C PHE A 45 -7.46 -15.85 -20.71
N GLY A 46 -7.48 -15.09 -21.80
CA GLY A 46 -8.65 -14.30 -22.19
C GLY A 46 -8.99 -13.16 -21.22
N ASN A 47 -10.22 -12.64 -21.27
CA ASN A 47 -10.58 -11.37 -20.61
C ASN A 47 -10.79 -11.44 -19.08
N TRP A 48 -10.80 -12.63 -18.46
CA TRP A 48 -11.08 -12.74 -17.02
C TRP A 48 -9.92 -12.20 -16.16
N GLU A 49 -8.70 -12.15 -16.70
CA GLU A 49 -7.53 -11.57 -16.02
C GLU A 49 -7.74 -10.09 -15.69
N TRP A 50 -8.22 -9.31 -16.66
CA TRP A 50 -8.55 -7.89 -16.47
C TRP A 50 -9.62 -7.70 -15.40
N SER A 51 -10.59 -8.61 -15.34
CA SER A 51 -11.66 -8.58 -14.33
C SER A 51 -11.12 -8.91 -12.93
N ALA A 52 -10.29 -9.95 -12.80
CA ALA A 52 -9.66 -10.33 -11.54
C ALA A 52 -8.70 -9.24 -11.03
N TYR A 53 -7.94 -8.64 -11.93
CA TYR A 53 -6.99 -7.58 -11.61
C TYR A 53 -7.69 -6.26 -11.24
N GLY A 54 -8.72 -5.87 -12.00
CA GLY A 54 -9.56 -4.73 -11.67
C GLY A 54 -10.27 -4.91 -10.32
N ALA A 55 -10.76 -6.13 -10.03
CA ALA A 55 -11.35 -6.45 -8.73
C ALA A 55 -10.32 -6.34 -7.60
N TYR A 56 -9.10 -6.87 -7.78
CA TYR A 56 -8.02 -6.75 -6.81
C TYR A 56 -7.69 -5.28 -6.51
N HIS A 57 -7.53 -4.44 -7.54
CA HIS A 57 -7.26 -3.02 -7.36
C HIS A 57 -8.41 -2.28 -6.67
N GLY A 58 -9.66 -2.58 -7.05
CA GLY A 58 -10.83 -2.04 -6.38
C GLY A 58 -10.85 -2.38 -4.89
N ILE A 59 -10.46 -3.61 -4.53
CA ILE A 59 -10.35 -4.07 -3.13
C ILE A 59 -9.24 -3.31 -2.39
N VAL A 60 -8.05 -3.18 -2.99
CA VAL A 60 -6.91 -2.45 -2.39
C VAL A 60 -7.27 -0.98 -2.15
N PHE A 61 -7.88 -0.33 -3.14
CA PHE A 61 -8.34 1.05 -3.03
C PHE A 61 -9.41 1.22 -1.95
N ALA A 62 -10.40 0.31 -1.90
CA ALA A 62 -11.44 0.33 -0.87
C ALA A 62 -10.85 0.12 0.54
N LEU A 63 -9.89 -0.80 0.70
CA LEU A 63 -9.18 -1.01 1.97
C LEU A 63 -8.41 0.23 2.39
N LEU A 64 -7.74 0.90 1.45
CA LEU A 64 -6.97 2.11 1.71
C LEU A 64 -7.87 3.25 2.19
N MET A 65 -8.95 3.51 1.46
CA MET A 65 -9.99 4.47 1.87
C MET A 65 -10.58 4.13 3.24
N TYR A 66 -10.83 2.84 3.50
CA TYR A 66 -11.33 2.39 4.79
C TYR A 66 -10.34 2.69 5.93
N ILE A 67 -9.05 2.42 5.74
CA ILE A 67 -7.99 2.70 6.73
C ILE A 67 -7.91 4.20 7.01
N GLU A 68 -7.97 5.03 5.97
CA GLU A 68 -7.88 6.49 6.09
C GLU A 68 -9.08 7.08 6.82
N VAL A 69 -10.29 6.56 6.62
CA VAL A 69 -11.49 7.06 7.32
C VAL A 69 -11.62 6.49 8.73
N LYS A 70 -11.07 5.31 9.00
CA LYS A 70 -11.18 4.65 10.31
C LYS A 70 -10.33 5.35 11.36
N ASP A 71 -10.96 6.13 12.25
CA ASP A 71 -10.25 6.80 13.34
C ASP A 71 -9.62 5.80 14.33
N PRO A 72 -8.28 5.77 14.45
CA PRO A 72 -7.56 4.86 15.34
C PRO A 72 -7.68 5.23 16.82
N SER A 73 -8.23 6.40 17.14
CA SER A 73 -8.35 6.92 18.52
C SER A 73 -9.52 6.29 19.29
N VAL A 74 -10.47 5.67 18.57
CA VAL A 74 -11.64 5.02 19.14
C VAL A 74 -11.23 3.75 19.89
N ASP A 75 -11.57 3.69 21.18
CA ASP A 75 -11.33 2.51 22.01
C ASP A 75 -12.48 1.52 21.87
N VAL A 76 -12.21 0.42 21.16
CA VAL A 76 -13.15 -0.71 21.02
C VAL A 76 -13.10 -1.67 22.21
N SER A 77 -12.19 -1.47 23.18
CA SER A 77 -12.08 -2.34 24.34
C SER A 77 -12.91 -1.82 25.52
N SER A 78 -13.79 -2.67 26.05
CA SER A 78 -14.64 -2.37 27.23
C SER A 78 -13.91 -2.59 28.56
N VAL A 79 -12.61 -2.85 28.54
CA VAL A 79 -11.83 -3.25 29.71
C VAL A 79 -11.79 -2.08 30.71
N LYS A 80 -12.53 -2.22 31.81
CA LYS A 80 -12.49 -1.29 32.94
C LYS A 80 -11.23 -1.60 33.77
N LEU A 81 -10.15 -0.89 33.52
CA LEU A 81 -8.96 -0.94 34.37
C LEU A 81 -9.12 0.01 35.57
N PRO A 82 -8.59 -0.35 36.76
CA PRO A 82 -8.80 0.42 38.00
C PRO A 82 -7.97 1.71 38.08
N HIS A 83 -6.96 1.89 37.24
CA HIS A 83 -6.07 3.06 37.27
C HIS A 83 -6.12 3.84 35.95
N PRO A 84 -6.54 5.13 35.97
CA PRO A 84 -6.54 5.96 34.78
C PRO A 84 -5.14 6.49 34.50
N PHE A 85 -4.67 6.31 33.26
CA PHE A 85 -3.47 6.95 32.73
C PHE A 85 -3.82 8.34 32.20
N ARG A 86 -2.86 9.28 32.24
CA ARG A 86 -3.05 10.65 31.75
C ARG A 86 -2.05 10.98 30.65
N CYS A 87 -2.53 11.59 29.57
CA CYS A 87 -1.65 12.22 28.59
C CYS A 87 -1.31 13.63 29.08
N SER A 88 -0.01 13.95 29.21
CA SER A 88 0.45 15.30 29.59
C SER A 88 0.14 16.36 28.53
N ILE A 89 0.06 15.98 27.26
CA ILE A 89 -0.13 16.88 26.12
C ILE A 89 -1.62 17.18 25.91
N CYS A 90 -2.46 16.14 25.79
CA CYS A 90 -3.91 16.31 25.65
C CYS A 90 -4.61 16.67 26.97
N ASN A 91 -3.94 16.50 28.11
CA ASN A 91 -4.54 16.59 29.45
C ASN A 91 -5.79 15.69 29.61
N SER A 92 -5.82 14.55 28.90
CA SER A 92 -6.94 13.62 28.89
C SER A 92 -6.60 12.36 29.68
N TRP A 93 -7.59 11.85 30.42
CA TRP A 93 -7.50 10.61 31.18
C TRP A 93 -8.07 9.45 30.36
N TYR A 94 -7.42 8.30 30.41
CA TYR A 94 -7.84 7.11 29.69
C TYR A 94 -7.55 5.85 30.51
N LYS A 95 -8.37 4.81 30.29
CA LYS A 95 -8.34 3.61 31.12
C LYS A 95 -7.21 2.64 30.77
N SER A 96 -6.65 2.71 29.56
CA SER A 96 -5.68 1.72 29.06
C SER A 96 -4.25 2.28 28.99
N GLY A 97 -3.28 1.59 29.57
CA GLY A 97 -1.85 1.96 29.48
C GLY A 97 -1.25 1.85 28.09
N HIS A 98 -1.98 1.29 27.12
CA HIS A 98 -1.52 1.10 25.75
C HIS A 98 -1.85 2.27 24.82
N ARG A 99 -2.17 3.47 25.35
CA ARG A 99 -2.37 4.65 24.51
C ARG A 99 -1.09 5.48 24.45
N LYS A 100 -0.78 6.00 23.26
CA LYS A 100 0.30 6.97 23.07
C LYS A 100 -0.23 8.20 22.33
N HIS A 101 0.35 9.35 22.60
CA HIS A 101 0.02 10.59 21.90
C HIS A 101 0.82 10.67 20.60
N CYS A 102 0.13 10.87 19.47
CA CYS A 102 0.77 11.23 18.22
C CYS A 102 0.76 12.75 18.08
N TYR A 103 1.95 13.35 18.04
CA TYR A 103 2.10 14.80 17.87
C TYR A 103 1.59 15.28 16.51
N SER A 104 1.86 14.53 15.43
CA SER A 104 1.43 14.87 14.06
C SER A 104 -0.09 14.97 13.92
N CYS A 105 -0.82 14.02 14.52
CA CYS A 105 -2.28 14.02 14.53
C CYS A 105 -2.88 14.78 15.73
N ASN A 106 -2.06 15.21 16.69
CA ASN A 106 -2.46 15.82 17.96
C ASN A 106 -3.56 15.03 18.70
N LYS A 107 -3.45 13.69 18.74
CA LYS A 107 -4.46 12.80 19.34
C LYS A 107 -3.85 11.58 20.02
N CYS A 108 -4.54 11.06 21.03
CA CYS A 108 -4.13 9.84 21.72
C CYS A 108 -4.74 8.60 21.05
N VAL A 109 -3.89 7.68 20.63
CA VAL A 109 -4.28 6.48 19.86
C VAL A 109 -4.12 5.23 20.71
N VAL A 110 -5.11 4.34 20.69
CA VAL A 110 -5.11 3.07 21.43
C VAL A 110 -4.30 2.03 20.67
N GLY A 111 -3.37 1.37 21.36
CA GLY A 111 -2.45 0.42 20.72
C GLY A 111 -1.71 1.11 19.58
N PHE A 112 -1.24 2.33 19.83
CA PHE A 112 -0.49 3.11 18.85
C PHE A 112 0.73 2.32 18.40
N ASP A 113 0.79 2.12 17.09
CA ASP A 113 1.92 1.53 16.40
C ASP A 113 2.81 2.67 15.86
N HIS A 114 2.35 3.33 14.80
CA HIS A 114 3.07 4.43 14.16
C HIS A 114 2.12 5.46 13.54
N HIS A 115 2.66 6.61 13.12
CA HIS A 115 1.96 7.58 12.28
C HIS A 115 2.36 7.39 10.82
N CYS A 116 1.44 6.88 9.99
CA CYS A 116 1.71 6.67 8.59
C CYS A 116 1.49 7.96 7.81
N ARG A 117 2.57 8.52 7.28
CA ARG A 117 2.54 9.77 6.50
C ARG A 117 1.79 9.63 5.17
N TYR A 118 1.84 8.45 4.55
CA TYR A 118 1.14 8.13 3.30
C TYR A 118 -0.37 8.07 3.47
N LEU A 119 -0.84 7.63 4.64
CA LEU A 119 -2.26 7.65 5.01
C LEU A 119 -2.68 8.99 5.63
N ASN A 120 -1.71 9.85 5.96
CA ASN A 120 -1.89 10.99 6.86
C ASN A 120 -2.65 10.62 8.16
N GLN A 121 -2.48 9.39 8.66
CA GLN A 121 -3.29 8.80 9.72
C GLN A 121 -2.42 7.92 10.61
N CYS A 122 -2.78 7.81 11.90
CA CYS A 122 -2.13 6.83 12.77
C CYS A 122 -2.60 5.41 12.46
N VAL A 123 -1.70 4.45 12.61
CA VAL A 123 -2.03 3.04 12.71
C VAL A 123 -2.09 2.69 14.19
N GLY A 124 -3.22 2.13 14.59
CA GLY A 124 -3.46 1.72 15.97
C GLY A 124 -4.45 0.56 16.01
N ARG A 125 -4.82 0.14 17.20
CA ARG A 125 -5.61 -1.09 17.41
C ARG A 125 -6.89 -1.16 16.57
N ALA A 126 -7.57 -0.03 16.36
CA ALA A 126 -8.85 0.01 15.66
C ALA A 126 -8.75 -0.15 14.13
N ASN A 127 -7.61 0.17 13.52
CA ASN A 127 -7.36 0.04 12.07
C ASN A 127 -6.17 -0.88 11.72
N TYR A 128 -5.53 -1.50 12.73
CA TYR A 128 -4.36 -2.37 12.55
C TYR A 128 -4.64 -3.55 11.61
N ARG A 129 -5.76 -4.26 11.80
CA ARG A 129 -6.11 -5.42 10.96
C ARG A 129 -6.25 -5.05 9.47
N PRO A 130 -7.10 -4.07 9.09
CA PRO A 130 -7.13 -3.56 7.71
C PRO A 130 -5.77 -3.13 7.18
N TRP A 131 -4.95 -2.45 7.99
CA TRP A 131 -3.60 -2.03 7.61
C TRP A 131 -2.69 -3.21 7.28
N VAL A 132 -2.67 -4.26 8.12
CA VAL A 132 -1.91 -5.49 7.83
C VAL A 132 -2.44 -6.18 6.58
N THR A 133 -3.77 -6.24 6.38
CA THR A 133 -4.36 -6.79 5.14
C THR A 133 -3.91 -6.02 3.90
N PHE A 134 -3.93 -4.69 3.95
CA PHE A 134 -3.42 -3.84 2.87
C PHE A 134 -1.94 -4.14 2.58
N MET A 135 -1.10 -4.25 3.61
CA MET A 135 0.32 -4.57 3.44
C MET A 135 0.54 -5.97 2.84
N MET A 136 -0.23 -6.98 3.27
CA MET A 136 -0.15 -8.33 2.69
C MET A 136 -0.57 -8.36 1.22
N MET A 137 -1.61 -7.62 0.85
CA MET A 137 -2.03 -7.48 -0.55
C MET A 137 -0.92 -6.80 -1.37
N ALA A 138 -0.39 -5.67 -0.89
CA ALA A 138 0.72 -4.98 -1.55
C ALA A 138 1.95 -5.90 -1.76
N MET A 139 2.34 -6.68 -0.74
CA MET A 139 3.42 -7.66 -0.85
C MET A 139 3.13 -8.78 -1.85
N LEU A 140 1.89 -9.26 -1.92
CA LEU A 140 1.47 -10.25 -2.92
C LEU A 140 1.59 -9.69 -4.33
N LEU A 141 1.19 -8.43 -4.56
CA LEU A 141 1.34 -7.78 -5.86
C LEU A 141 2.82 -7.65 -6.25
N LEU A 142 3.68 -7.23 -5.32
CA LEU A 142 5.14 -7.16 -5.55
C LEU A 142 5.73 -8.51 -5.91
N LEU A 143 5.31 -9.59 -5.23
CA LEU A 143 5.75 -10.94 -5.55
C LEU A 143 5.31 -11.37 -6.95
N LEU A 144 4.04 -11.11 -7.31
CA LEU A 144 3.52 -11.42 -8.65
C LEU A 144 4.26 -10.62 -9.73
N HIS A 145 4.58 -9.35 -9.48
CA HIS A 145 5.41 -8.54 -10.37
C HIS A 145 6.80 -9.17 -10.56
N LEU A 146 7.49 -9.52 -9.46
CA LEU A 146 8.81 -10.14 -9.51
C LEU A 146 8.78 -11.45 -10.32
N VAL A 147 7.82 -12.33 -10.05
CA VAL A 147 7.68 -13.61 -10.75
C VAL A 147 7.44 -13.40 -12.24
N SER A 148 6.53 -12.48 -12.60
CA SER A 148 6.25 -12.14 -13.99
C SER A 148 7.48 -11.59 -14.71
N THR A 149 8.21 -10.64 -14.10
CA THR A 149 9.45 -10.09 -14.68
C THR A 149 10.52 -11.16 -14.89
N VAL A 150 10.72 -12.05 -13.92
CA VAL A 150 11.67 -13.17 -14.05
C VAL A 150 11.24 -14.14 -15.15
N ALA A 151 9.95 -14.48 -15.22
CA ALA A 151 9.41 -15.35 -16.26
C ALA A 151 9.60 -14.74 -17.66
N CYS A 152 9.32 -13.43 -17.82
CA CYS A 152 9.60 -12.69 -19.06
C CYS A 152 11.08 -12.79 -19.44
N PHE A 153 11.98 -12.51 -18.50
CA PHE A 153 13.42 -12.54 -18.74
C PHE A 153 13.89 -13.93 -19.20
N VAL A 154 13.45 -14.99 -18.51
CA VAL A 154 13.79 -16.37 -18.87
C VAL A 154 13.25 -16.73 -20.25
N PHE A 155 12.01 -16.36 -20.56
CA PHE A 155 11.40 -16.65 -21.86
C PHE A 155 12.14 -15.97 -23.03
N LEU A 156 12.57 -14.71 -22.84
CA LEU A 156 13.21 -13.92 -23.89
C LEU A 156 14.69 -14.26 -24.09
N PHE A 157 15.42 -14.54 -23.01
CA PHE A 157 16.88 -14.64 -23.08
C PHE A 157 17.44 -16.04 -22.86
N VAL A 158 16.66 -16.96 -22.29
CA VAL A 158 17.15 -18.30 -21.92
C VAL A 158 16.46 -19.41 -22.69
N HIS A 159 15.17 -19.24 -23.05
CA HIS A 159 14.40 -20.32 -23.66
C HIS A 159 14.84 -20.58 -25.12
N PRO A 160 15.20 -21.82 -25.52
CA PRO A 160 15.67 -22.13 -26.88
C PRO A 160 14.60 -21.90 -27.97
N SER A 161 13.32 -21.98 -27.58
CA SER A 161 12.17 -21.65 -28.43
C SER A 161 11.67 -20.21 -28.22
N GLY A 162 12.52 -19.34 -27.67
CA GLY A 162 12.21 -17.93 -27.48
C GLY A 162 11.88 -17.23 -28.80
N PRO A 163 11.31 -16.02 -28.74
CA PRO A 163 10.92 -15.26 -29.92
C PRO A 163 12.12 -14.96 -30.84
N THR A 164 11.86 -14.83 -32.15
CA THR A 164 12.88 -14.46 -33.14
C THR A 164 13.47 -13.08 -32.82
N ARG A 165 14.68 -12.79 -33.32
CA ARG A 165 15.42 -11.56 -33.00
C ARG A 165 14.64 -10.27 -33.36
N GLU A 166 13.91 -10.27 -34.49
CA GLU A 166 12.98 -9.17 -34.85
C GLU A 166 11.87 -8.97 -33.81
N ARG A 167 11.29 -10.07 -33.33
CA ARG A 167 10.23 -10.04 -32.33
C ARG A 167 10.77 -9.63 -30.94
N VAL A 168 12.02 -9.93 -30.63
CA VAL A 168 12.69 -9.46 -29.41
C VAL A 168 12.86 -7.94 -29.42
N ASP A 169 13.27 -7.34 -30.54
CA ASP A 169 13.47 -5.88 -30.64
C ASP A 169 12.16 -5.09 -30.44
N ASP A 170 11.01 -5.64 -30.86
CA ASP A 170 9.69 -5.08 -30.57
C ASP A 170 9.33 -5.13 -29.07
N TYR A 171 9.75 -6.17 -28.35
CA TYR A 171 9.41 -6.40 -26.94
C TYR A 171 10.45 -5.90 -25.93
N VAL A 172 11.69 -5.62 -26.36
CA VAL A 172 12.77 -5.14 -25.48
C VAL A 172 12.40 -3.83 -24.79
N GLY A 173 11.73 -2.91 -25.51
CA GLY A 173 11.25 -1.66 -24.94
C GLY A 173 10.21 -1.88 -23.83
N GLU A 174 9.25 -2.77 -24.05
CA GLU A 174 8.24 -3.13 -23.06
C GLU A 174 8.85 -3.88 -21.87
N CYS A 175 9.79 -4.78 -22.11
CA CYS A 175 10.46 -5.53 -21.04
C CYS A 175 11.37 -4.65 -20.18
N LEU A 176 12.08 -3.70 -20.79
CA LEU A 176 12.82 -2.66 -20.08
C LEU A 176 11.88 -1.78 -19.26
N PHE A 177 10.74 -1.38 -19.82
CA PHE A 177 9.73 -0.60 -19.11
C PHE A 177 9.18 -1.36 -17.90
N CYS A 178 8.92 -2.65 -18.03
CA CYS A 178 8.44 -3.50 -16.95
C CYS A 178 9.50 -3.77 -15.88
N ALA A 179 10.76 -3.99 -16.29
CA ALA A 179 11.88 -4.16 -15.35
C ALA A 179 12.18 -2.86 -14.58
N LEU A 180 12.19 -1.71 -15.26
CA LEU A 180 12.38 -0.40 -14.64
C LEU A 180 11.20 -0.02 -13.75
N GLY A 181 9.97 -0.34 -14.17
CA GLY A 181 8.77 -0.27 -13.34
C GLY A 181 8.96 -1.09 -12.07
N GLY A 182 9.34 -2.37 -12.19
CA GLY A 182 9.52 -3.30 -11.07
C GLY A 182 10.54 -2.84 -10.04
N ILE A 183 11.65 -2.29 -10.54
CA ILE A 183 12.70 -1.67 -9.73
C ILE A 183 12.15 -0.42 -9.03
N ALA A 184 11.41 0.44 -9.74
CA ALA A 184 10.80 1.62 -9.15
C ALA A 184 9.80 1.25 -8.03
N VAL A 185 8.99 0.19 -8.20
CA VAL A 185 8.08 -0.29 -7.16
C VAL A 185 8.85 -0.82 -5.96
N THR A 186 9.90 -1.60 -6.20
CA THR A 186 10.73 -2.16 -5.13
C THR A 186 11.38 -1.03 -4.35
N VAL A 187 11.92 -0.01 -5.03
CA VAL A 187 12.48 1.18 -4.39
C VAL A 187 11.42 1.94 -3.60
N GLN A 188 10.19 2.10 -4.12
CA GLN A 188 9.10 2.77 -3.41
C GLN A 188 8.59 1.99 -2.21
N ALA A 189 8.39 0.67 -2.32
CA ALA A 189 7.98 -0.19 -1.22
C ALA A 189 9.05 -0.24 -0.11
N THR A 190 10.33 -0.28 -0.52
CA THR A 190 11.47 -0.22 0.39
C THR A 190 11.56 1.15 1.07
N ALA A 191 11.29 2.23 0.34
CA ALA A 191 11.17 3.57 0.93
C ALA A 191 10.00 3.67 1.92
N VAL A 192 8.83 3.10 1.60
CA VAL A 192 7.68 3.05 2.52
C VAL A 192 8.03 2.29 3.80
N TYR A 193 8.75 1.17 3.68
CA TYR A 193 9.19 0.35 4.82
C TYR A 193 10.24 1.08 5.68
N PHE A 194 11.32 1.58 5.08
CA PHE A 194 12.38 2.28 5.83
C PHE A 194 11.93 3.63 6.39
N LEU A 195 11.02 4.34 5.73
CA LEU A 195 10.46 5.60 6.25
C LEU A 195 9.40 5.37 7.33
N ALA A 196 8.80 4.18 7.41
CA ALA A 196 7.91 3.80 8.50
C ALA A 196 8.68 3.46 9.79
N ASP A 197 9.92 2.95 9.68
CA ASP A 197 10.75 2.56 10.83
C ASP A 197 11.66 3.68 11.39
N LEU A 198 11.93 4.74 10.61
CA LEU A 198 12.83 5.85 11.02
C LEU A 198 12.16 6.99 11.82
N LEU A 199 10.88 6.87 12.22
CA LEU A 199 10.09 7.91 12.91
C LEU A 199 9.13 7.36 13.96
#